data_AF-A0A1J3DW40-F1
#
_entry.id   AF-A0A1J3DW40-F1
#
_cell.length_a   1.000
_cell.length_b   1.000
_cell.length_c   1.000
_cell.angle_alpha   90.00
_cell.angle_beta   90.00
_cell.angle_gamma   90.00
#
_symmetry.space_group_name_H-M   'P 1'
#
loop_
_entity.id
_entity.type
_entity.pdbx_description
1 polymer ?
#
loop_
_entity_poly.entity_id
_entity_poly.type
_entity_poly.pdbx_seq_one_letter_code
_entity_poly.pdbx_strand_id
1 'polypeptide(L)'
;MKMTQPFKGANVFMSRNLVPPEVFNTLLDAIKLNGAEIFLCCDPSRNGPSDFHVIASPDHEKFEDLKAKGCNLIGPQCALSCAKEGRALPQGGFTCCLAMDGLKVLASGFKIDEKVKIKEMVISMGGVLLSRASSDVNFVIVKNVLASQYKWALNKKPVVALNWLQQCWNEHRVVPQEPYKIPPFSGLTICVTKVPADKRKEIEKLTSEYGGRYSGELTKRCTHLIADAAEGDKYKVARKWGHIQIVTRKWFDQSIA
;
A
#
# COMPACT_ATOMS: atom_id res chain seq x y z
N MET A 1 39.50 14.78 2.36
CA MET A 1 38.50 14.39 1.33
C MET A 1 37.49 15.53 1.21
N LYS A 2 37.25 16.08 0.01
CA LYS A 2 36.21 17.10 -0.16
C LYS A 2 34.87 16.47 0.20
N MET A 3 34.21 16.96 1.24
CA MET A 3 32.81 16.59 1.50
C MET A 3 32.01 17.08 0.31
N THR A 4 31.56 16.17 -0.53
CA THR A 4 30.57 16.46 -1.56
C THR A 4 29.34 16.99 -0.85
N GLN A 5 29.01 18.26 -1.04
CA GLN A 5 27.80 18.87 -0.49
C GLN A 5 26.64 18.53 -1.42
N PRO A 6 25.80 17.54 -1.08
CA PRO A 6 24.79 17.02 -1.99
C PRO A 6 23.68 18.02 -2.28
N PHE A 7 23.52 19.05 -1.42
CA PHE A 7 22.49 20.06 -1.56
C PHE A 7 23.03 21.40 -2.05
N LYS A 8 24.29 21.47 -2.51
CA LYS A 8 24.87 22.71 -2.99
C LYS A 8 24.07 23.25 -4.18
N GLY A 9 23.52 24.45 -4.02
CA GLY A 9 22.68 25.11 -5.03
C GLY A 9 21.18 24.79 -4.92
N ALA A 10 20.76 24.02 -3.91
CA ALA A 10 19.35 23.83 -3.57
C ALA A 10 18.88 24.91 -2.58
N ASN A 11 17.68 25.45 -2.83
CA ASN A 11 16.97 26.37 -1.95
C ASN A 11 15.89 25.57 -1.22
N VAL A 12 15.99 25.47 0.11
CA VAL A 12 15.01 24.73 0.91
C VAL A 12 14.18 25.70 1.74
N PHE A 13 12.87 25.66 1.52
CA PHE A 13 11.86 26.42 2.23
C PHE A 13 11.29 25.59 3.38
N MET A 14 11.49 26.07 4.61
CA MET A 14 11.07 25.41 5.84
C MET A 14 10.23 26.36 6.68
N SER A 15 8.95 26.07 6.84
CA SER A 15 8.06 26.81 7.73
C SER A 15 7.85 26.05 9.04
N ARG A 16 7.85 26.78 10.16
CA ARG A 16 7.52 26.23 11.50
C ARG A 16 6.11 25.65 11.59
N ASN A 17 5.21 26.03 10.69
CA ASN A 17 3.85 25.49 10.64
C ASN A 17 3.74 24.21 9.81
N LEU A 18 4.73 23.93 8.93
CA LEU A 18 4.71 22.80 8.01
C LEU A 18 5.61 21.63 8.44
N VAL A 19 6.51 21.89 9.39
CA VAL A 19 7.49 20.94 9.90
C VAL A 19 7.29 20.80 11.41
N PRO A 20 7.10 19.57 11.92
CA PRO A 20 6.89 19.34 13.34
C PRO A 20 8.09 19.85 14.17
N PRO A 21 7.83 20.45 15.34
CA PRO A 21 8.86 21.08 16.15
C PRO A 21 9.94 20.09 16.60
N GLU A 22 9.59 18.81 16.82
CA GLU A 22 10.51 17.75 17.24
C GLU A 22 11.62 17.44 16.21
N VAL A 23 11.35 17.64 14.92
CA VAL A 23 12.32 17.37 13.84
C VAL A 23 12.90 18.65 13.23
N PHE A 24 12.35 19.82 13.58
CA PHE A 24 12.70 21.09 12.93
C PHE A 24 14.19 21.43 13.02
N ASN A 25 14.76 21.43 14.22
CA ASN A 25 16.15 21.82 14.44
C ASN A 25 17.11 20.80 13.82
N THR A 26 16.85 19.50 14.01
CA THR A 26 17.66 18.43 13.42
C THR A 26 17.66 18.51 11.89
N LEU A 27 16.52 18.80 11.28
CA LEU A 27 16.41 18.98 9.84
C LEU A 27 17.16 20.23 9.36
N LEU A 28 17.00 21.35 10.07
CA LEU A 28 17.69 22.60 9.76
C LEU A 28 19.22 22.40 9.74
N ASP A 29 19.76 21.75 10.77
CA ASP A 29 21.19 21.48 10.88
C ASP A 29 21.67 20.53 9.77
N ALA A 30 20.92 19.45 9.52
CA ALA A 30 21.26 18.48 8.47
C ALA A 30 21.32 19.12 7.08
N ILE A 31 20.36 19.97 6.74
CA ILE A 31 20.31 20.65 5.44
C ILE A 31 21.47 21.66 5.32
N LYS A 32 21.73 22.44 6.38
CA LYS A 32 22.79 23.45 6.40
C LYS A 32 24.18 22.83 6.26
N LEU A 33 24.43 21.72 6.97
CA LEU A 33 25.69 20.97 6.88
C LEU A 33 25.95 20.42 5.47
N ASN A 34 24.88 20.11 4.73
CA ASN A 34 24.95 19.59 3.36
C ASN A 34 24.96 20.68 2.27
N GLY A 35 25.03 21.96 2.66
CA GLY A 35 25.31 23.08 1.76
C GLY A 35 24.11 23.67 1.03
N ALA A 36 22.89 23.42 1.48
CA ALA A 36 21.69 24.06 0.92
C ALA A 36 21.48 25.48 1.49
N GLU A 37 20.89 26.37 0.69
CA GLU A 37 20.37 27.65 1.18
C GLU A 37 19.01 27.42 1.83
N ILE A 38 18.79 27.98 3.03
CA ILE A 38 17.58 27.73 3.80
C ILE A 38 16.78 29.02 3.97
N PHE A 39 15.49 28.94 3.66
CA PHE A 39 14.52 30.01 3.82
C PHE A 39 13.47 29.60 4.85
N LEU A 40 13.38 30.34 5.96
CA LEU A 40 12.44 30.05 7.05
C LEU A 40 11.02 30.55 6.75
N CYS A 41 10.51 30.25 5.56
CA CYS A 41 9.20 30.66 5.10
C CYS A 41 8.60 29.57 4.20
N CYS A 42 7.34 29.77 3.81
CA CYS A 42 6.72 29.04 2.72
C CYS A 42 6.36 30.07 1.65
N ASP A 43 7.00 29.97 0.49
CA ASP A 43 6.78 30.86 -0.64
C ASP A 43 6.33 30.06 -1.88
N PRO A 44 5.02 29.94 -2.13
CA PRO A 44 4.51 29.20 -3.27
C PRO A 44 4.93 29.76 -4.64
N SER A 45 5.45 31.00 -4.71
CA SER A 45 5.97 31.56 -5.96
C SER A 45 7.33 30.99 -6.37
N ARG A 46 8.03 30.36 -5.43
CA ARG A 46 9.34 29.73 -5.61
C ARG A 46 9.16 28.26 -6.01
N ASN A 47 8.99 28.03 -7.30
CA ASN A 47 8.78 26.71 -7.91
C ASN A 47 9.88 26.32 -8.91
N GLY A 48 11.08 26.88 -8.75
CA GLY A 48 12.22 26.52 -9.59
C GLY A 48 12.65 25.05 -9.40
N PRO A 49 13.44 24.49 -10.33
CA PRO A 49 13.91 23.10 -10.26
C PRO A 49 14.85 22.82 -9.05
N SER A 50 15.43 23.88 -8.48
CA SER A 50 16.26 23.84 -7.27
C SER A 50 15.55 24.36 -6.03
N ASP A 51 14.27 24.74 -6.13
CA ASP A 51 13.47 25.17 -4.98
C ASP A 51 12.69 23.96 -4.43
N PHE A 52 12.89 23.68 -3.14
CA PHE A 52 12.28 22.56 -2.43
C PHE A 52 11.51 23.07 -1.20
N HIS A 53 10.28 22.62 -1.03
CA HIS A 53 9.42 23.00 0.10
C HIS A 53 9.24 21.81 1.04
N VAL A 54 9.61 21.99 2.30
CA VAL A 54 9.44 20.94 3.31
C VAL A 54 8.01 20.97 3.85
N ILE A 55 7.31 19.84 3.74
CA ILE A 55 5.96 19.65 4.25
C ILE A 55 5.80 18.25 4.84
N ALA A 56 5.41 18.19 6.11
CA ALA A 56 5.37 16.92 6.84
C ALA A 56 4.15 16.05 6.51
N SER A 57 3.01 16.67 6.20
CA SER A 57 1.78 15.95 5.90
C SER A 57 1.14 16.45 4.60
N PRO A 58 0.71 15.54 3.71
CA PRO A 58 -0.09 15.91 2.55
C PRO A 58 -1.49 16.42 2.91
N ASP A 59 -1.95 16.22 4.14
CA ASP A 59 -3.28 16.68 4.59
C ASP A 59 -3.29 18.16 4.98
N HIS A 60 -2.14 18.83 4.96
CA HIS A 60 -2.06 20.26 5.29
C HIS A 60 -2.73 21.12 4.20
N GLU A 61 -3.47 22.15 4.59
CA GLU A 61 -4.16 23.09 3.68
C GLU A 61 -3.30 23.71 2.56
N LYS A 62 -1.98 23.78 2.74
CA LYS A 62 -1.04 24.36 1.77
C LYS A 62 -0.48 23.34 0.78
N PHE A 63 -0.68 22.04 1.04
CA PHE A 63 -0.14 20.98 0.23
C PHE A 63 -0.68 21.05 -1.21
N GLU A 64 -1.99 21.17 -1.37
CA GLU A 64 -2.62 21.25 -2.68
C GLU A 64 -2.25 22.54 -3.43
N ASP A 65 -2.11 23.68 -2.75
CA ASP A 65 -1.66 24.93 -3.37
C ASP A 65 -0.22 24.82 -3.90
N LEU A 66 0.70 24.28 -3.09
CA LEU A 66 2.10 24.07 -3.49
C LEU A 66 2.23 23.05 -4.62
N LYS A 67 1.44 21.97 -4.55
CA LYS A 67 1.40 20.92 -5.58
C LYS A 67 0.84 21.47 -6.89
N ALA A 68 -0.24 22.27 -6.85
CA ALA A 68 -0.84 22.90 -8.03
C ALA A 68 0.11 23.90 -8.70
N LYS A 69 0.96 24.58 -7.93
CA LYS A 69 2.00 25.50 -8.43
C LYS A 69 3.26 24.80 -8.95
N GLY A 70 3.33 23.47 -8.86
CA GLY A 70 4.45 22.68 -9.35
C GLY A 70 5.70 22.75 -8.47
N CYS A 71 5.57 23.12 -7.19
CA CYS A 71 6.70 23.12 -6.26
C CYS A 71 7.22 21.69 -6.02
N ASN A 72 8.54 21.53 -5.83
CA ASN A 72 9.09 20.27 -5.35
C ASN A 72 8.81 20.16 -3.85
N LEU A 73 8.02 19.17 -3.44
CA LEU A 73 7.60 18.98 -2.07
C LEU A 73 8.36 17.80 -1.45
N ILE A 74 8.95 18.02 -0.28
CA ILE A 74 9.72 16.99 0.41
C ILE A 74 9.27 16.85 1.86
N GLY A 75 9.20 15.61 2.35
CA GLY A 75 8.96 15.34 3.75
C GLY A 75 10.23 15.53 4.59
N PRO A 76 10.10 15.84 5.89
CA PRO A 76 11.23 15.94 6.81
C PRO A 76 12.10 14.67 6.80
N GLN A 77 11.47 13.49 6.78
CA GLN A 77 12.17 12.21 6.76
C GLN A 77 12.95 12.00 5.46
N CYS A 78 12.39 12.36 4.31
CA CYS A 78 13.10 12.31 3.04
C CYS A 78 14.37 13.17 3.07
N ALA A 79 14.24 14.42 3.51
CA ALA A 79 15.36 15.36 3.56
C ALA A 79 16.48 14.90 4.50
N LEU A 80 16.12 14.37 5.68
CA LEU A 80 17.07 13.77 6.63
C LEU A 80 17.79 12.56 6.05
N SER A 81 17.07 11.64 5.39
CA SER A 81 17.69 10.47 4.75
C SER A 81 18.63 10.88 3.62
N CYS A 82 18.23 11.80 2.75
CA CYS A 82 19.10 12.33 1.69
C CYS A 82 20.38 12.95 2.27
N ALA A 83 20.26 13.74 3.35
CA ALA A 83 21.38 14.38 4.03
C ALA A 83 22.35 13.36 4.63
N LYS A 84 21.83 12.27 5.20
CA LYS A 84 22.62 11.19 5.82
C LYS A 84 23.34 10.32 4.77
N GLU A 85 22.67 10.04 3.66
CA GLU A 85 23.19 9.18 2.58
C GLU A 85 24.05 9.94 1.57
N GLY A 86 24.14 11.27 1.66
CA GLY A 86 24.90 12.09 0.72
C GLY A 86 24.25 12.16 -0.67
N ARG A 87 22.92 12.08 -0.75
CA ARG A 87 22.14 12.06 -1.99
C ARG A 87 21.49 13.41 -2.26
N ALA A 88 21.27 13.72 -3.54
CA ALA A 88 20.49 14.90 -3.92
C ALA A 88 19.02 14.74 -3.50
N LEU A 89 18.33 15.88 -3.30
CA LEU A 89 16.90 15.90 -3.00
C LEU A 89 16.08 15.46 -4.23
N PRO A 90 15.01 14.67 -4.04
CA PRO A 90 14.19 14.18 -5.14
C PRO A 90 13.41 15.32 -5.80
N GLN A 91 13.31 15.26 -7.13
CA GLN A 91 12.57 16.22 -7.96
C GLN A 91 11.32 15.55 -8.54
N GLY A 92 10.31 16.35 -8.93
CA GLY A 92 9.18 15.86 -9.72
C GLY A 92 7.93 15.50 -8.93
N GLY A 93 7.68 16.20 -7.81
CA GLY A 93 6.42 16.13 -7.07
C GLY A 93 6.63 16.11 -5.56
N PHE A 94 5.79 15.34 -4.86
CA PHE A 94 5.91 15.12 -3.42
C PHE A 94 6.64 13.82 -3.10
N THR A 95 7.63 13.89 -2.21
CA THR A 95 8.29 12.71 -1.63
C THR A 95 8.34 12.84 -0.12
N CYS A 96 7.55 12.06 0.61
CA CYS A 96 7.48 12.11 2.07
C CYS A 96 8.67 11.44 2.74
N CYS A 97 9.11 10.29 2.22
CA CYS A 97 10.26 9.53 2.69
C CYS A 97 10.82 8.65 1.55
N LEU A 98 11.94 7.97 1.82
CA LEU A 98 12.59 7.05 0.87
C LEU A 98 12.35 5.58 1.24
N ALA A 99 11.27 5.29 1.97
CA ALA A 99 10.97 3.95 2.48
C ALA A 99 10.85 2.91 1.36
N MET A 100 10.36 3.30 0.19
CA MET A 100 10.19 2.43 -0.97
C MET A 100 11.19 2.70 -2.08
N ASP A 101 12.28 3.41 -1.79
CA ASP A 101 13.26 3.73 -2.81
C ASP A 101 13.88 2.46 -3.42
N GLY A 102 13.92 2.43 -4.75
CA GLY A 102 14.32 1.25 -5.54
C GLY A 102 13.32 0.09 -5.54
N LEU A 103 12.18 0.17 -4.85
CA LEU A 103 11.16 -0.89 -4.82
C LEU A 103 10.11 -0.69 -5.91
N LYS A 104 9.83 -1.78 -6.63
CA LYS A 104 8.74 -1.88 -7.62
C LYS A 104 7.56 -2.63 -7.00
N VAL A 105 6.41 -2.00 -6.94
CA VAL A 105 5.18 -2.54 -6.34
C VAL A 105 4.14 -2.81 -7.43
N LEU A 106 3.36 -3.87 -7.28
CA LEU A 106 2.21 -4.17 -8.13
C LEU A 106 0.92 -4.17 -7.31
N ALA A 107 -0.15 -3.54 -7.81
CA ALA A 107 -1.45 -3.51 -7.13
C ALA A 107 -2.55 -4.22 -7.94
N SER A 108 -3.26 -5.17 -7.33
CA SER A 108 -4.28 -6.00 -8.00
C SER A 108 -5.58 -6.16 -7.19
N GLY A 109 -6.72 -6.24 -7.88
CA GLY A 109 -8.04 -6.39 -7.25
C GLY A 109 -8.67 -5.08 -6.75
N PHE A 110 -8.03 -3.94 -6.99
CA PHE A 110 -8.52 -2.61 -6.59
C PHE A 110 -9.23 -1.91 -7.75
N LYS A 111 -10.22 -1.05 -7.40
CA LYS A 111 -10.87 -0.12 -8.33
C LYS A 111 -9.89 0.97 -8.79
N ILE A 112 -10.26 1.73 -9.81
CA ILE A 112 -9.39 2.74 -10.42
C ILE A 112 -9.03 3.84 -9.41
N ASP A 113 -10.01 4.36 -8.67
CA ASP A 113 -9.85 5.35 -7.61
C ASP A 113 -8.93 4.85 -6.47
N GLU A 114 -9.10 3.60 -6.03
CA GLU A 114 -8.22 2.97 -5.04
C GLU A 114 -6.79 2.85 -5.56
N LYS A 115 -6.61 2.49 -6.84
CA LYS A 115 -5.27 2.38 -7.46
C LYS A 115 -4.56 3.72 -7.59
N VAL A 116 -5.29 4.83 -7.80
CA VAL A 116 -4.71 6.18 -7.81
C VAL A 116 -4.09 6.47 -6.44
N LYS A 117 -4.81 6.25 -5.34
CA LYS A 117 -4.29 6.46 -3.99
C LYS A 117 -3.07 5.58 -3.68
N ILE A 118 -3.13 4.30 -4.06
CA ILE A 118 -1.99 3.37 -3.90
C ILE A 118 -0.77 3.89 -4.67
N LYS A 119 -0.98 4.35 -5.91
CA LYS A 119 0.09 4.91 -6.75
C LYS A 119 0.72 6.14 -6.09
N GLU A 120 -0.11 7.06 -5.59
CA GLU A 120 0.36 8.27 -4.91
C GLU A 120 1.19 7.94 -3.67
N MET A 121 0.74 6.99 -2.83
CA MET A 121 1.50 6.55 -1.65
C MET A 121 2.84 5.91 -2.02
N VAL A 122 2.85 5.01 -3.01
CA VAL A 122 4.08 4.33 -3.44
C VAL A 122 5.09 5.34 -3.99
N ILE A 123 4.66 6.24 -4.89
CA ILE A 123 5.52 7.26 -5.49
C ILE A 123 6.05 8.23 -4.43
N SER A 124 5.18 8.65 -3.52
CA SER A 124 5.55 9.59 -2.45
C SER A 124 6.54 8.97 -1.45
N MET A 125 6.65 7.64 -1.37
CA MET A 125 7.70 6.94 -0.62
C MET A 125 8.95 6.60 -1.44
N GLY A 126 9.06 7.11 -2.67
CA GLY A 126 10.19 6.86 -3.58
C GLY A 126 10.10 5.56 -4.39
N GLY A 127 8.98 4.83 -4.31
CA GLY A 127 8.76 3.58 -5.04
C GLY A 127 8.14 3.77 -6.42
N VAL A 128 8.05 2.67 -7.18
CA VAL A 128 7.43 2.65 -8.51
C VAL A 128 6.26 1.68 -8.53
N LEU A 129 5.06 2.17 -8.86
CA LEU A 129 3.91 1.30 -9.11
C LEU A 129 3.90 0.80 -10.56
N LEU A 130 4.02 -0.50 -10.74
CA LEU A 130 3.95 -1.16 -12.05
C LEU A 130 2.49 -1.40 -12.48
N SER A 131 2.24 -1.27 -13.78
CA SER A 131 0.92 -1.53 -14.38
C SER A 131 0.68 -3.00 -14.71
N ARG A 132 1.74 -3.81 -14.82
CA ARG A 132 1.71 -5.21 -15.23
C ARG A 132 2.65 -6.04 -14.36
N ALA A 133 2.36 -7.33 -14.24
CA ALA A 133 3.23 -8.28 -13.55
C ALA A 133 4.55 -8.46 -14.31
N SER A 134 5.66 -8.45 -13.57
CA SER A 134 7.01 -8.67 -14.10
C SER A 134 7.90 -9.38 -13.08
N SER A 135 9.04 -9.90 -13.53
CA SER A 135 10.08 -10.48 -12.67
C SER A 135 10.64 -9.49 -11.65
N ASP A 136 10.61 -8.21 -11.98
CA ASP A 136 11.27 -7.15 -11.20
C ASP A 136 10.40 -6.62 -10.07
N VAL A 137 9.14 -7.08 -9.95
CA VAL A 137 8.26 -6.70 -8.85
C VAL A 137 8.89 -7.15 -7.53
N ASN A 138 8.94 -6.28 -6.53
CA ASN A 138 9.38 -6.61 -5.17
C ASN A 138 8.20 -7.07 -4.31
N PHE A 139 7.07 -6.34 -4.35
CA PHE A 139 5.88 -6.63 -3.55
C PHE A 139 4.61 -6.58 -4.39
N VAL A 140 3.66 -7.47 -4.08
CA VAL A 140 2.34 -7.49 -4.70
C VAL A 140 1.29 -7.17 -3.65
N ILE A 141 0.69 -5.98 -3.76
CA ILE A 141 -0.45 -5.57 -2.94
C ILE A 141 -1.72 -6.09 -3.61
N VAL A 142 -2.52 -6.85 -2.89
CA VAL A 142 -3.81 -7.33 -3.40
C VAL A 142 -4.94 -6.93 -2.47
N LYS A 143 -6.14 -6.73 -3.05
CA LYS A 143 -7.34 -6.45 -2.27
C LYS A 143 -7.82 -7.68 -1.50
N ASN A 144 -7.72 -8.86 -2.13
CA ASN A 144 -8.18 -10.14 -1.62
C ASN A 144 -7.69 -11.30 -2.53
N VAL A 145 -8.04 -12.54 -2.18
CA VAL A 145 -7.57 -13.74 -2.92
C VAL A 145 -8.17 -13.89 -4.32
N LEU A 146 -9.22 -13.14 -4.65
CA LEU A 146 -9.85 -13.14 -5.98
C LEU A 146 -9.11 -12.24 -6.98
N ALA A 147 -8.10 -11.50 -6.54
CA ALA A 147 -7.32 -10.62 -7.41
C ALA A 147 -6.59 -11.45 -8.49
N SER A 148 -6.64 -10.99 -9.75
CA SER A 148 -6.12 -11.76 -10.90
C SER A 148 -4.63 -12.13 -10.78
N GLN A 149 -3.83 -11.26 -10.19
CA GLN A 149 -2.39 -11.48 -9.98
C GLN A 149 -2.06 -12.28 -8.70
N TYR A 150 -3.05 -12.64 -7.86
CA TYR A 150 -2.81 -13.32 -6.58
C TYR A 150 -2.11 -14.68 -6.76
N LYS A 151 -2.66 -15.55 -7.62
CA LYS A 151 -2.11 -16.89 -7.87
C LYS A 151 -0.69 -16.85 -8.46
N TRP A 152 -0.42 -15.89 -9.35
CA TRP A 152 0.92 -15.69 -9.90
C TRP A 152 1.91 -15.26 -8.83
N ALA A 153 1.51 -14.31 -7.98
CA ALA A 153 2.35 -13.75 -6.95
C ALA A 153 2.70 -14.76 -5.86
N LEU A 154 1.74 -15.56 -5.39
CA LEU A 154 1.96 -16.58 -4.34
C LEU A 154 3.16 -17.49 -4.60
N ASN A 155 3.44 -17.81 -5.86
CA ASN A 155 4.53 -18.72 -6.23
C ASN A 155 5.90 -18.04 -6.36
N LYS A 156 5.95 -16.70 -6.38
CA LYS A 156 7.14 -15.97 -6.82
C LYS A 156 7.51 -14.75 -5.98
N LYS A 157 6.53 -14.13 -5.32
CA LYS A 157 6.63 -12.79 -4.76
C LYS A 157 5.86 -12.69 -3.45
N PRO A 158 6.31 -11.86 -2.51
CA PRO A 158 5.51 -11.54 -1.34
C PRO A 158 4.17 -10.88 -1.70
N VAL A 159 3.10 -11.42 -1.10
CA VAL A 159 1.73 -10.91 -1.25
C VAL A 159 1.28 -10.30 0.06
N VAL A 160 0.88 -9.04 0.00
CA VAL A 160 0.47 -8.25 1.18
C VAL A 160 -0.84 -7.53 0.93
N ALA A 161 -1.52 -7.18 2.02
CA ALA A 161 -2.71 -6.34 2.02
C ALA A 161 -2.37 -4.85 1.95
N LEU A 162 -3.37 -4.02 1.63
CA LEU A 162 -3.21 -2.57 1.52
C LEU A 162 -2.72 -1.92 2.82
N ASN A 163 -3.11 -2.46 3.97
CA ASN A 163 -2.69 -1.95 5.28
C ASN A 163 -1.18 -2.07 5.52
N TRP A 164 -0.47 -2.96 4.82
CA TRP A 164 1.00 -2.98 4.83
C TRP A 164 1.57 -1.68 4.26
N LEU A 165 1.05 -1.25 3.10
CA LEU A 165 1.47 0.00 2.47
C LEU A 165 1.15 1.21 3.35
N GLN A 166 -0.03 1.20 3.98
CA GLN A 166 -0.43 2.21 4.96
C GLN A 166 0.50 2.23 6.17
N GLN A 167 0.97 1.08 6.63
CA GLN A 167 1.90 1.07 7.74
C GLN A 167 3.32 1.51 7.34
N CYS A 168 3.79 1.12 6.16
CA CYS A 168 5.05 1.63 5.62
C CYS A 168 5.01 3.15 5.47
N TRP A 169 3.85 3.70 5.08
CA TRP A 169 3.59 5.13 5.03
C TRP A 169 3.70 5.80 6.40
N ASN A 170 3.03 5.25 7.40
CA ASN A 170 2.99 5.81 8.75
C ASN A 170 4.34 5.75 9.47
N GLU A 171 5.08 4.65 9.31
CA GLU A 171 6.38 4.46 9.98
C GLU A 171 7.57 4.97 9.17
N HIS A 172 7.33 5.46 7.94
CA HIS A 172 8.35 5.91 7.00
C HIS A 172 9.47 4.89 6.76
N ARG A 173 9.14 3.60 6.81
CA ARG A 173 10.08 2.47 6.60
C ARG A 173 9.35 1.26 6.05
N VAL A 174 10.06 0.34 5.41
CA VAL A 174 9.50 -0.96 5.06
C VAL A 174 9.29 -1.77 6.34
N VAL A 175 8.02 -2.04 6.67
CA VAL A 175 7.67 -2.87 7.83
C VAL A 175 7.63 -4.36 7.46
N PRO A 176 7.81 -5.28 8.43
CA PRO A 176 7.66 -6.72 8.21
C PRO A 176 6.33 -7.04 7.55
N GLN A 177 6.33 -7.99 6.61
CA GLN A 177 5.17 -8.32 5.79
C GLN A 177 4.25 -9.37 6.44
N GLU A 178 4.78 -10.16 7.38
CA GLU A 178 4.12 -11.30 8.01
C GLU A 178 2.77 -10.93 8.63
N PRO A 179 2.63 -9.81 9.38
CA PRO A 179 1.34 -9.41 9.96
C PRO A 179 0.30 -8.95 8.93
N TYR A 180 0.73 -8.68 7.69
CA TYR A 180 -0.08 -8.08 6.63
C TYR A 180 -0.31 -9.01 5.45
N LYS A 181 -0.04 -10.31 5.63
CA LYS A 181 -0.41 -11.33 4.65
C LYS A 181 -1.92 -11.35 4.47
N ILE A 182 -2.35 -11.71 3.27
CA ILE A 182 -3.77 -11.82 2.94
C ILE A 182 -4.33 -13.08 3.57
N PRO A 183 -5.39 -12.98 4.40
CA PRO A 183 -6.09 -14.15 4.91
C PRO A 183 -6.62 -15.03 3.77
N PRO A 184 -6.60 -16.36 3.90
CA PRO A 184 -6.90 -17.28 2.80
C PRO A 184 -8.34 -17.19 2.28
N PHE A 185 -9.28 -16.70 3.10
CA PHE A 185 -10.67 -16.48 2.68
C PHE A 185 -11.01 -15.01 2.44
N SER A 186 -10.01 -14.12 2.44
CA SER A 186 -10.21 -12.69 2.16
C SER A 186 -11.00 -12.50 0.87
N GLY A 187 -12.10 -11.74 0.93
CA GLY A 187 -12.98 -11.45 -0.21
C GLY A 187 -13.90 -12.59 -0.66
N LEU A 188 -13.81 -13.77 -0.05
CA LEU A 188 -14.71 -14.89 -0.33
C LEU A 188 -16.01 -14.73 0.43
N THR A 189 -17.12 -15.03 -0.24
CA THR A 189 -18.40 -15.33 0.41
C THR A 189 -18.69 -16.82 0.25
N ILE A 190 -18.73 -17.55 1.36
CA ILE A 190 -18.78 -19.01 1.42
C ILE A 190 -20.16 -19.45 1.93
N CYS A 191 -20.83 -20.31 1.17
CA CYS A 191 -22.06 -20.99 1.57
C CYS A 191 -21.79 -22.48 1.73
N VAL A 192 -22.60 -23.16 2.54
CA VAL A 192 -22.54 -24.62 2.72
C VAL A 192 -23.87 -25.27 2.40
N THR A 193 -23.83 -26.52 1.94
CA THR A 193 -25.01 -27.36 1.70
C THR A 193 -24.85 -28.73 2.32
N LYS A 194 -25.95 -29.28 2.87
CA LYS A 194 -26.00 -30.63 3.48
C LYS A 194 -24.94 -30.87 4.59
N VAL A 195 -24.50 -29.81 5.27
CA VAL A 195 -23.61 -29.89 6.43
C VAL A 195 -24.43 -29.86 7.73
N PRO A 196 -24.14 -30.76 8.70
CA PRO A 196 -24.72 -30.75 10.05
C PRO A 196 -24.60 -29.40 10.76
N ALA A 197 -25.53 -29.10 11.67
CA ALA A 197 -25.64 -27.77 12.29
C ALA A 197 -24.43 -27.38 13.14
N ASP A 198 -23.83 -28.32 13.85
CA ASP A 198 -22.60 -28.16 14.63
C ASP A 198 -21.41 -27.79 13.73
N LYS A 199 -21.20 -28.57 12.65
CA LYS A 199 -20.14 -28.33 11.66
C LYS A 199 -20.34 -27.04 10.87
N ARG A 200 -21.59 -26.62 10.68
CA ARG A 200 -21.91 -25.34 10.05
C ARG A 200 -21.44 -24.16 10.89
N LYS A 201 -21.68 -24.18 12.20
CA LYS A 201 -21.22 -23.13 13.12
C LYS A 201 -19.69 -23.04 13.15
N GLU A 202 -19.02 -24.19 13.11
CA GLU A 202 -17.55 -24.26 13.00
C GLU A 202 -17.06 -23.60 11.70
N ILE A 203 -17.61 -23.97 10.54
CA ILE A 203 -17.25 -23.36 9.25
C ILE A 203 -17.54 -21.87 9.23
N GLU A 204 -18.67 -21.42 9.78
CA GLU A 204 -19.03 -20.01 9.87
C GLU A 204 -18.00 -19.21 10.68
N LYS A 205 -17.61 -19.74 11.85
CA LYS A 205 -16.59 -19.14 12.70
C LYS A 205 -15.24 -19.03 11.97
N LEU A 206 -14.76 -20.15 11.43
CA LEU A 206 -13.47 -20.21 10.72
C LEU A 206 -13.48 -19.35 9.45
N THR A 207 -14.58 -19.33 8.71
CA THR A 207 -14.71 -18.45 7.53
C THR A 207 -14.46 -16.99 7.92
N SER A 208 -15.06 -16.55 9.02
CA SER A 208 -14.93 -15.18 9.51
C SER A 208 -13.53 -14.90 10.08
N GLU A 209 -12.99 -15.84 10.85
CA GLU A 209 -11.63 -15.76 11.44
C GLU A 209 -10.54 -15.61 10.36
N TYR A 210 -10.69 -16.33 9.24
CA TYR A 210 -9.76 -16.29 8.11
C TYR A 210 -10.16 -15.28 7.01
N GLY A 211 -10.95 -14.27 7.37
CA GLY A 211 -11.21 -13.07 6.56
C GLY A 211 -12.27 -13.20 5.46
N GLY A 212 -13.01 -14.31 5.43
CA GLY A 212 -14.14 -14.53 4.55
C GLY A 212 -15.46 -14.11 5.17
N ARG A 213 -16.53 -14.22 4.37
CA ARG A 213 -17.91 -14.00 4.81
C ARG A 213 -18.71 -15.29 4.67
N TYR A 214 -19.31 -15.75 5.75
CA TYR A 214 -20.25 -16.86 5.68
C TYR A 214 -21.63 -16.38 5.20
N SER A 215 -22.33 -17.24 4.45
CA SER A 215 -23.72 -17.02 4.06
C SER A 215 -24.54 -18.30 4.23
N GLY A 216 -25.57 -18.24 5.09
CA GLY A 216 -26.49 -19.37 5.32
C GLY A 216 -27.33 -19.71 4.09
N GLU A 217 -27.58 -18.72 3.23
CA GLU A 217 -28.33 -18.86 1.99
C GLU A 217 -27.40 -18.81 0.78
N LEU A 218 -27.77 -19.51 -0.29
CA LEU A 218 -27.03 -19.43 -1.54
C LEU A 218 -27.54 -18.23 -2.34
N THR A 219 -26.75 -17.17 -2.42
CA THR A 219 -27.06 -15.95 -3.18
C THR A 219 -26.08 -15.76 -4.33
N LYS A 220 -26.42 -14.92 -5.33
CA LYS A 220 -25.51 -14.57 -6.44
C LYS A 220 -24.25 -13.81 -5.98
N ARG A 221 -24.16 -13.40 -4.72
CA ARG A 221 -22.95 -12.80 -4.13
C ARG A 221 -21.99 -13.85 -3.58
N CYS A 222 -22.45 -15.09 -3.41
CA CYS A 222 -21.60 -16.19 -2.96
C CYS A 222 -20.54 -16.48 -4.02
N THR A 223 -19.32 -16.65 -3.57
CA THR A 223 -18.16 -16.98 -4.42
C THR A 223 -17.91 -18.47 -4.44
N HIS A 224 -18.17 -19.14 -3.31
CA HIS A 224 -17.89 -20.54 -3.09
C HIS A 224 -19.09 -21.23 -2.44
N LEU A 225 -19.34 -22.47 -2.84
CA LEU A 225 -20.26 -23.39 -2.20
C LEU A 225 -19.47 -24.63 -1.77
N ILE A 226 -19.45 -24.92 -0.47
CA ILE A 226 -18.92 -26.17 0.06
C ILE A 226 -19.99 -27.26 -0.08
N ALA A 227 -19.68 -28.28 -0.86
CA ALA A 227 -20.53 -29.44 -1.11
C ALA A 227 -19.66 -30.70 -1.28
N ASP A 228 -19.79 -31.67 -0.37
CA ASP A 228 -19.05 -32.93 -0.46
C ASP A 228 -19.70 -33.94 -1.42
N ALA A 229 -20.97 -33.73 -1.74
CA ALA A 229 -21.72 -34.55 -2.70
C ALA A 229 -22.39 -33.67 -3.77
N ALA A 230 -22.48 -34.20 -4.99
CA ALA A 230 -23.03 -33.50 -6.16
C ALA A 230 -24.57 -33.49 -6.17
N GLU A 231 -25.18 -33.07 -5.06
CA GLU A 231 -26.61 -33.20 -4.83
C GLU A 231 -27.21 -32.03 -4.02
N GLY A 232 -28.54 -31.93 -4.07
CA GLY A 232 -29.32 -30.88 -3.40
C GLY A 232 -29.51 -29.61 -4.24
N ASP A 233 -30.49 -28.81 -3.85
CA ASP A 233 -30.93 -27.65 -4.63
C ASP A 233 -29.86 -26.57 -4.73
N LYS A 234 -29.12 -26.31 -3.65
CA LYS A 234 -27.99 -25.37 -3.65
C LYS A 234 -26.92 -25.78 -4.66
N TYR A 235 -26.59 -27.07 -4.78
CA TYR A 235 -25.61 -27.55 -5.76
C TYR A 235 -26.08 -27.29 -7.20
N LYS A 236 -27.32 -27.68 -7.51
CA LYS A 236 -27.92 -27.48 -8.84
C LYS A 236 -27.98 -26.00 -9.22
N VAL A 237 -28.38 -25.13 -8.28
CA VAL A 237 -28.43 -23.68 -8.49
C VAL A 237 -27.04 -23.08 -8.69
N ALA A 238 -26.05 -23.47 -7.87
CA ALA A 238 -24.67 -23.00 -8.04
C ALA A 238 -24.09 -23.41 -9.40
N ARG A 239 -24.32 -24.65 -9.84
CA ARG A 239 -23.96 -25.12 -11.18
C ARG A 239 -24.62 -24.29 -12.27
N LYS A 240 -25.93 -24.03 -12.16
CA LYS A 240 -26.69 -23.23 -13.12
C LYS A 240 -26.16 -21.79 -13.23
N TRP A 241 -25.71 -21.19 -12.12
CA TRP A 241 -25.16 -19.84 -12.12
C TRP A 241 -23.73 -19.75 -12.67
N GLY A 242 -22.98 -20.85 -12.70
CA GLY A 242 -21.68 -20.97 -13.38
C GLY A 242 -20.48 -20.23 -12.77
N HIS A 243 -20.70 -19.14 -12.03
CA HIS A 243 -19.63 -18.34 -11.43
C HIS A 243 -19.26 -18.79 -10.00
N ILE A 244 -20.13 -19.56 -9.32
CA ILE A 244 -19.87 -20.06 -7.97
C ILE A 244 -18.94 -21.26 -8.05
N GLN A 245 -17.82 -21.19 -7.34
CA GLN A 245 -16.88 -22.29 -7.22
C GLN A 245 -17.43 -23.34 -6.26
N ILE A 246 -17.71 -24.54 -6.75
CA ILE A 246 -18.16 -25.65 -5.93
C ILE A 246 -16.91 -26.42 -5.47
N VAL A 247 -16.72 -26.47 -4.16
CA VAL A 247 -15.51 -27.02 -3.51
C VAL A 247 -15.92 -28.01 -2.43
N THR A 248 -14.99 -28.89 -2.03
CA THR A 248 -15.21 -29.86 -0.96
C THR A 248 -14.80 -29.30 0.40
N ARG A 249 -15.21 -29.96 1.48
CA ARG A 249 -14.72 -29.64 2.83
C ARG A 249 -13.19 -29.72 2.92
N LYS A 250 -12.57 -30.68 2.22
CA LYS A 250 -11.11 -30.82 2.15
C LYS A 250 -10.41 -29.56 1.65
N TRP A 251 -10.95 -28.88 0.63
CA TRP A 251 -10.39 -27.61 0.15
C TRP A 251 -10.42 -26.53 1.23
N PHE A 252 -11.52 -26.46 1.99
CA PHE A 252 -11.67 -25.49 3.08
C PHE A 252 -10.62 -25.74 4.16
N ASP A 253 -10.50 -26.99 4.63
CA ASP A 253 -9.56 -27.35 5.69
C ASP A 253 -8.10 -27.13 5.25
N GLN A 254 -7.76 -27.47 4.00
CA GLN A 254 -6.42 -27.23 3.43
C GLN A 254 -6.07 -25.74 3.26
N SER A 255 -7.07 -24.87 3.13
CA SER A 255 -6.84 -23.44 2.95
C SER A 255 -6.46 -22.72 4.24
N ILE A 256 -6.75 -23.34 5.40
CA ILE A 256 -6.49 -22.78 6.73
C ILE A 256 -5.46 -23.60 7.54
N ALA A 257 -4.92 -24.65 6.95
CA ALA A 257 -3.85 -25.48 7.51
C ALA A 257 -2.48 -24.84 7.28
#